data_AF-A0A7S0L230-F1
#
_entry.id   AF-A0A7S0L230-F1
#
_cell.length_a   1.000
_cell.length_b   1.000
_cell.length_c   1.000
_cell.angle_alpha   90.00
_cell.angle_beta   90.00
_cell.angle_gamma   90.00
#
_symmetry.space_group_name_H-M   'P 1'
#
loop_
_entity.id
_entity.type
_entity.pdbx_description
1 polymer ?
#
loop_
_entity_poly.entity_id
_entity_poly.type
_entity_poly.pdbx_seq_one_letter_code
_entity_poly.pdbx_strand_id
1 'polypeptide(L)'
;DDVEIGVDAVIGGLDGVGEGWKFLMEALAAGRGIALPAGAAGSSKMLSNAVAAYTCVRRQFKLPLHAFEGVQEKLADMGAKTFEIDSLVALMNCALDEGERPPILSAILKHRTTELGRDVVMHAMDIVAGSAICMGQQNFVAPAYLSSPIGITVEGSNTMTRSLLIFGQGIVRSHPHLLPLVRAIEADDRGEFARLTRRMVYENLRLLCRPTFLDEDLGMRYARFFSLSANASLLLGKELKRNEFLSGRYADVLTALVATRAIEWHASRENMRDAAVVRVALEGNLVRMHEACADIIANHPHAALHRALFWKTVGGASPSRPCDADISSACKEMIDPSGALRPLFARDIAADVHPNVARLEEWLHTTDEAKRARLHDEILRVDLFRESADGRLEQRSSPQNQIDVAAEHEKEWRHAQRPAERCDSRVDKRKHASAGKRAPE
;
A
#
# COMPACT_ATOMS: atom_id res chain seq x y z
N ASP A 1 31.05 -31.93 1.66
CA ASP A 1 31.27 -32.88 0.55
C ASP A 1 31.08 -34.29 1.06
N ASP A 2 30.51 -35.16 0.22
CA ASP A 2 30.18 -36.58 0.49
C ASP A 2 29.34 -36.82 1.76
N VAL A 3 28.31 -35.99 1.96
CA VAL A 3 27.36 -36.17 3.05
C VAL A 3 26.45 -37.34 2.72
N GLU A 4 26.56 -38.42 3.51
CA GLU A 4 25.64 -39.55 3.43
C GLU A 4 24.28 -39.15 4.00
N ILE A 5 23.24 -39.22 3.17
CA ILE A 5 21.86 -38.92 3.55
C ILE A 5 21.05 -40.19 3.37
N GLY A 6 20.45 -40.67 4.46
CA GLY A 6 19.56 -41.82 4.43
C GLY A 6 18.29 -41.55 3.62
N VAL A 7 17.70 -42.59 3.03
CA VAL A 7 16.46 -42.49 2.22
C VAL A 7 15.28 -41.99 3.07
N ASP A 8 15.32 -42.25 4.37
CA ASP A 8 14.39 -41.76 5.38
C ASP A 8 14.42 -40.23 5.57
N ALA A 9 15.52 -39.57 5.20
CA ALA A 9 15.63 -38.11 5.24
C ALA A 9 15.12 -37.42 3.97
N VAL A 10 14.68 -38.18 2.95
CA VAL A 10 14.04 -37.61 1.76
C VAL A 10 12.66 -37.05 2.16
N ILE A 11 12.42 -35.78 1.86
CA ILE A 11 11.11 -35.14 2.09
C ILE A 11 10.07 -35.86 1.23
N GLY A 12 9.01 -36.37 1.87
CA GLY A 12 8.01 -37.24 1.22
C GLY A 12 8.40 -38.72 1.14
N GLY A 13 9.53 -39.12 1.73
CA GLY A 13 10.03 -40.50 1.71
C GLY A 13 10.41 -40.96 0.31
N LEU A 14 10.27 -42.27 0.05
CA LEU A 14 10.53 -42.87 -1.27
C LEU A 14 9.68 -42.26 -2.39
N ASP A 15 8.41 -41.95 -2.11
CA ASP A 15 7.50 -41.33 -3.07
C ASP A 15 7.88 -39.87 -3.38
N GLY A 16 8.67 -39.23 -2.51
CA GLY A 16 9.19 -37.88 -2.71
C GLY A 16 10.44 -37.81 -3.60
N VAL A 17 11.03 -38.96 -3.97
CA VAL A 17 12.22 -39.01 -4.82
C VAL A 17 11.88 -38.49 -6.23
N GLY A 18 12.55 -37.41 -6.64
CA GLY A 18 12.30 -36.73 -7.93
C GLY A 18 11.26 -35.60 -7.86
N GLU A 19 10.53 -35.46 -6.75
CA GLU A 19 9.47 -34.45 -6.56
C GLU A 19 9.98 -33.14 -5.91
N GLY A 20 11.29 -32.95 -5.82
CA GLY A 20 11.91 -31.79 -5.14
C GLY A 20 11.42 -30.43 -5.64
N TRP A 21 11.13 -30.30 -6.95
CA TRP A 21 10.57 -29.07 -7.51
C TRP A 21 9.17 -28.75 -6.98
N LYS A 22 8.32 -29.78 -6.81
CA LYS A 22 6.97 -29.63 -6.27
C LYS A 22 7.04 -29.16 -4.82
N PHE A 23 7.86 -29.82 -3.99
CA PHE A 23 8.04 -29.43 -2.59
C PHE A 23 8.61 -28.02 -2.45
N LEU A 24 9.59 -27.65 -3.28
CA LEU A 24 10.11 -26.28 -3.33
C LEU A 24 9.00 -25.27 -3.66
N MET A 25 8.18 -25.54 -4.67
CA MET A 25 7.11 -24.63 -5.06
C MET A 25 6.02 -24.49 -4.01
N GLU A 26 5.70 -25.57 -3.28
CA GLU A 26 4.77 -25.53 -2.13
C GLU A 26 5.35 -24.71 -0.96
N ALA A 27 6.63 -24.89 -0.63
CA ALA A 27 7.30 -24.11 0.41
C ALA A 27 7.34 -22.61 0.07
N LEU A 28 7.70 -22.27 -1.18
CA LEU A 28 7.71 -20.88 -1.66
C LEU A 28 6.30 -20.25 -1.63
N ALA A 29 5.25 -21.03 -1.89
CA ALA A 29 3.88 -20.52 -1.81
C ALA A 29 3.50 -20.14 -0.38
N ALA A 30 3.92 -20.90 0.63
CA ALA A 30 3.71 -20.55 2.04
C ALA A 30 4.51 -19.30 2.44
N GLY A 31 5.77 -19.19 2.02
CA GLY A 31 6.60 -18.00 2.26
C GLY A 31 5.97 -16.72 1.68
N ARG A 32 5.50 -16.78 0.43
CA ARG A 32 4.84 -15.65 -0.26
C ARG A 32 3.45 -15.34 0.26
N GLY A 33 2.64 -16.35 0.57
CA GLY A 33 1.24 -16.19 0.93
C GLY A 33 1.00 -15.92 2.41
N ILE A 34 1.93 -16.27 3.30
CA ILE A 34 1.71 -16.26 4.75
C ILE A 34 2.82 -15.47 5.45
N ALA A 35 4.08 -15.93 5.39
CA ALA A 35 5.14 -15.42 6.25
C ALA A 35 5.51 -13.95 5.96
N LEU A 36 5.81 -13.62 4.70
CA LEU A 36 6.19 -12.24 4.34
C LEU A 36 5.02 -11.24 4.48
N PRO A 37 3.79 -11.57 4.04
CA PRO A 37 2.63 -10.71 4.28
C PRO A 37 2.32 -10.49 5.76
N ALA A 38 2.44 -11.53 6.60
CA ALA A 38 2.26 -11.39 8.04
C ALA A 38 3.31 -10.46 8.66
N GLY A 39 4.57 -10.56 8.25
CA GLY A 39 5.63 -9.65 8.68
C GLY A 39 5.38 -8.21 8.27
N ALA A 40 4.91 -7.98 7.03
CA ALA A 40 4.50 -6.67 6.55
C ALA A 40 3.30 -6.12 7.36
N ALA A 41 2.27 -6.94 7.60
CA ALA A 41 1.11 -6.55 8.38
C ALA A 41 1.48 -6.17 9.82
N GLY A 42 2.25 -7.01 10.51
CA GLY A 42 2.66 -6.75 11.89
C GLY A 42 3.51 -5.50 12.04
N SER A 43 4.51 -5.31 11.17
CA SER A 43 5.36 -4.10 11.19
C SER A 43 4.58 -2.84 10.84
N SER A 44 3.74 -2.87 9.79
CA SER A 44 2.93 -1.71 9.39
C SER A 44 1.90 -1.32 10.44
N LYS A 45 1.20 -2.30 11.03
CA LYS A 45 0.22 -2.06 12.11
C LYS A 45 0.87 -1.42 13.34
N MET A 46 1.97 -2.00 13.82
CA MET A 46 2.71 -1.48 14.96
C MET A 46 3.19 -0.05 14.68
N LEU A 47 3.84 0.18 13.53
CA LEU A 47 4.38 1.49 13.18
C LEU A 47 3.28 2.53 12.99
N SER A 48 2.18 2.19 12.35
CA SER A 48 1.04 3.10 12.16
C SER A 48 0.46 3.57 13.50
N ASN A 49 0.23 2.65 14.45
CA ASN A 49 -0.26 3.03 15.78
C ASN A 49 0.76 3.84 16.59
N ALA A 50 2.02 3.39 16.60
CA ALA A 50 3.09 4.02 17.37
C ALA A 50 3.46 5.41 16.84
N VAL A 51 3.58 5.56 15.51
CA VAL A 51 3.91 6.85 14.89
C VAL A 51 2.75 7.82 15.05
N ALA A 52 1.50 7.39 14.87
CA ALA A 52 0.34 8.23 15.15
C ALA A 52 0.36 8.76 16.60
N ALA A 53 0.60 7.88 17.58
CA ALA A 53 0.77 8.27 18.98
C ALA A 53 1.95 9.25 19.17
N TYR A 54 3.09 8.96 18.55
CA TYR A 54 4.30 9.79 18.63
C TYR A 54 4.03 11.21 18.12
N THR A 55 3.22 11.37 17.08
CA THR A 55 2.86 12.69 16.57
C THR A 55 2.02 13.54 17.53
N CYS A 56 1.32 12.91 18.48
CA CYS A 56 0.62 13.59 19.57
C CYS A 56 1.57 14.00 20.70
N VAL A 57 2.60 13.20 20.98
CA VAL A 57 3.60 13.48 22.02
C VAL A 57 4.57 14.56 21.57
N ARG A 58 5.14 14.41 20.37
CA ARG A 58 6.22 15.27 19.88
C ARG A 58 5.69 16.64 19.49
N ARG A 59 6.37 17.68 19.98
CA ARG A 59 6.10 19.08 19.63
C ARG A 59 7.25 19.68 18.84
N GLN A 60 6.91 20.50 17.84
CA GLN A 60 7.84 21.34 17.10
C GLN A 60 7.13 22.66 16.78
N PHE A 61 7.85 23.79 16.84
CA PHE A 61 7.23 25.12 16.69
C PHE A 61 6.00 25.33 17.61
N LYS A 62 6.08 24.80 18.85
CA LYS A 62 5.03 24.83 19.89
C LYS A 62 3.73 24.06 19.55
N LEU A 63 3.64 23.44 18.37
CA LEU A 63 2.51 22.61 17.94
C LEU A 63 2.86 21.12 18.00
N PRO A 64 1.89 20.24 18.27
CA PRO A 64 2.09 18.81 18.11
C PRO A 64 2.28 18.46 16.62
N LEU A 65 3.02 17.39 16.31
CA LEU A 65 3.36 17.08 14.92
C LEU A 65 2.13 16.79 14.04
N HIS A 66 1.09 16.17 14.58
CA HIS A 66 -0.14 15.89 13.81
C HIS A 66 -0.88 17.16 13.34
N ALA A 67 -0.54 18.33 13.87
CA ALA A 67 -1.12 19.59 13.41
C ALA A 67 -0.55 20.07 12.06
N PHE A 68 0.60 19.55 11.61
CA PHE A 68 1.20 19.94 10.34
C PHE A 68 0.63 19.11 9.19
N GLU A 69 0.15 19.76 8.13
CA GLU A 69 -0.48 19.10 6.97
C GLU A 69 0.45 18.10 6.28
N GLY A 70 1.76 18.41 6.17
CA GLY A 70 2.74 17.47 5.61
C GLY A 70 2.95 16.20 6.46
N VAL A 71 2.66 16.25 7.77
CA VAL A 71 2.63 15.06 8.63
C VAL A 71 1.29 14.33 8.48
N GLN A 72 0.18 15.05 8.36
CA GLN A 72 -1.15 14.46 8.13
C GLN A 72 -1.19 13.65 6.83
N GLU A 73 -0.57 14.16 5.75
CA GLU A 73 -0.47 13.44 4.47
C GLU A 73 0.22 12.08 4.65
N LYS A 74 1.37 12.04 5.32
CA LYS A 74 2.11 10.79 5.57
C LYS A 74 1.37 9.85 6.50
N LEU A 75 0.72 10.36 7.55
CA LEU A 75 -0.07 9.55 8.46
C LEU A 75 -1.30 8.93 7.78
N ALA A 76 -2.00 9.70 6.94
CA ALA A 76 -3.14 9.20 6.18
C ALA A 76 -2.72 8.10 5.21
N ASP A 77 -1.60 8.30 4.50
CA ASP A 77 -1.04 7.31 3.58
C ASP A 77 -0.56 6.04 4.32
N MET A 78 0.11 6.19 5.48
CA MET A 78 0.46 5.05 6.35
C MET A 78 -0.78 4.26 6.77
N GLY A 79 -1.84 4.95 7.22
CA GLY A 79 -3.11 4.33 7.61
C GLY A 79 -3.76 3.58 6.45
N ALA A 80 -3.85 4.21 5.28
CA ALA A 80 -4.47 3.63 4.08
C ALA A 80 -3.71 2.37 3.62
N LYS A 81 -2.37 2.44 3.56
CA LYS A 81 -1.52 1.31 3.18
C LYS A 81 -1.60 0.18 4.21
N THR A 82 -1.62 0.50 5.51
CA THR A 82 -1.75 -0.50 6.58
C THR A 82 -3.10 -1.20 6.51
N PHE A 83 -4.19 -0.46 6.27
CA PHE A 83 -5.52 -1.03 6.09
C PHE A 83 -5.58 -1.95 4.86
N GLU A 84 -4.95 -1.57 3.74
CA GLU A 84 -4.86 -2.42 2.55
C GLU A 84 -4.08 -3.71 2.82
N ILE A 85 -2.94 -3.63 3.51
CA ILE A 85 -2.14 -4.80 3.90
C ILE A 85 -2.98 -5.74 4.75
N ASP A 86 -3.63 -5.22 5.79
CA ASP A 86 -4.48 -6.02 6.69
C ASP A 86 -5.64 -6.67 5.95
N SER A 87 -6.27 -5.95 5.03
CA SER A 87 -7.37 -6.46 4.19
C SER A 87 -6.93 -7.63 3.30
N LEU A 88 -5.74 -7.54 2.70
CA LEU A 88 -5.17 -8.60 1.86
C LEU A 88 -4.80 -9.84 2.67
N VAL A 89 -4.21 -9.65 3.86
CA VAL A 89 -3.87 -10.75 4.77
C VAL A 89 -5.14 -11.43 5.29
N ALA A 90 -6.15 -10.66 5.70
CA ALA A 90 -7.44 -11.20 6.13
C ALA A 90 -8.13 -12.01 5.03
N LEU A 91 -8.08 -11.53 3.77
CA LEU A 91 -8.63 -12.27 2.63
C LEU A 91 -7.91 -13.59 2.40
N MET A 92 -6.57 -13.61 2.45
CA MET A 92 -5.78 -14.83 2.28
C MET A 92 -6.03 -15.82 3.41
N ASN A 93 -6.10 -15.36 4.65
CA ASN A 93 -6.41 -16.22 5.80
C ASN A 93 -7.79 -16.87 5.63
N CYS A 94 -8.79 -16.11 5.20
CA CYS A 94 -10.12 -16.67 4.89
C CYS A 94 -10.07 -17.76 3.80
N ALA A 95 -9.29 -17.55 2.74
CA ALA A 95 -9.12 -18.55 1.69
C ALA A 95 -8.41 -19.81 2.23
N LEU A 96 -7.39 -19.65 3.07
CA LEU A 96 -6.68 -20.77 3.69
C LEU A 96 -7.57 -21.57 4.66
N ASP A 97 -8.43 -20.89 5.42
CA ASP A 97 -9.39 -21.53 6.33
C ASP A 97 -10.44 -22.35 5.57
N GLU A 98 -10.78 -21.96 4.34
CA GLU A 98 -11.64 -22.72 3.43
C GLU A 98 -10.91 -23.91 2.76
N GLY A 99 -9.60 -24.07 3.01
CA GLY A 99 -8.76 -25.11 2.43
C GLY A 99 -8.19 -24.76 1.06
N GLU A 100 -8.43 -23.54 0.56
CA GLU A 100 -7.92 -23.07 -0.71
C GLU A 100 -6.43 -22.72 -0.63
N ARG A 101 -5.70 -22.94 -1.73
CA ARG A 101 -4.26 -22.60 -1.82
C ARG A 101 -3.99 -21.75 -3.06
N PRO A 102 -4.46 -20.49 -3.09
CA PRO A 102 -4.48 -19.68 -4.31
C PRO A 102 -3.08 -19.16 -4.68
N PRO A 103 -2.43 -19.69 -5.73
CA PRO A 103 -1.03 -19.37 -6.02
C PRO A 103 -0.84 -17.92 -6.50
N ILE A 104 -1.80 -17.41 -7.28
CA ILE A 104 -1.73 -16.04 -7.82
C ILE A 104 -2.01 -15.02 -6.72
N LEU A 105 -2.96 -15.31 -5.82
CA LEU A 105 -3.22 -14.46 -4.66
C LEU A 105 -1.99 -14.39 -3.75
N SER A 106 -1.29 -15.51 -3.50
CA SER A 106 -0.03 -15.52 -2.75
C SER A 106 1.03 -14.59 -3.34
N ALA A 107 1.11 -14.52 -4.68
CA ALA A 107 2.04 -13.67 -5.41
C ALA A 107 1.70 -12.18 -5.27
N ILE A 108 0.41 -11.87 -5.40
CA ILE A 108 -0.13 -10.52 -5.22
C ILE A 108 0.14 -10.06 -3.79
N LEU A 109 -0.15 -10.89 -2.78
CA LEU A 109 0.12 -10.59 -1.38
C LEU A 109 1.60 -10.30 -1.17
N LYS A 110 2.48 -11.21 -1.57
CA LYS A 110 3.92 -11.01 -1.40
C LYS A 110 4.39 -9.70 -2.00
N HIS A 111 4.06 -9.45 -3.26
CA HIS A 111 4.47 -8.23 -3.95
C HIS A 111 3.87 -6.99 -3.28
N ARG A 112 2.55 -6.95 -3.14
CA ARG A 112 1.83 -5.75 -2.72
C ARG A 112 2.06 -5.40 -1.26
N THR A 113 1.97 -6.38 -0.35
CA THR A 113 2.10 -6.12 1.08
C THR A 113 3.53 -5.71 1.46
N THR A 114 4.55 -6.30 0.85
CA THR A 114 5.95 -5.94 1.15
C THR A 114 6.35 -4.58 0.57
N GLU A 115 5.86 -4.21 -0.61
CA GLU A 115 6.03 -2.84 -1.15
C GLU A 115 5.35 -1.79 -0.27
N LEU A 116 4.09 -2.03 0.09
CA LEU A 116 3.35 -1.13 0.98
C LEU A 116 3.98 -1.04 2.37
N GLY A 117 4.41 -2.17 2.92
CA GLY A 117 5.06 -2.22 4.22
C GLY A 117 6.37 -1.43 4.23
N ARG A 118 7.16 -1.54 3.15
CA ARG A 118 8.35 -0.71 2.95
C ARG A 118 8.01 0.78 2.95
N ASP A 119 6.98 1.19 2.23
CA ASP A 119 6.55 2.60 2.22
C ASP A 119 6.13 3.07 3.62
N VAL A 120 5.32 2.29 4.35
CA VAL A 120 4.89 2.62 5.72
C VAL A 120 6.11 2.83 6.63
N VAL A 121 7.12 1.97 6.51
CA VAL A 121 8.39 2.09 7.25
C VAL A 121 9.15 3.37 6.85
N MET A 122 9.19 3.71 5.57
CA MET A 122 9.82 4.96 5.11
C MET A 122 9.12 6.20 5.64
N HIS A 123 7.78 6.22 5.66
CA HIS A 123 7.01 7.32 6.27
C HIS A 123 7.26 7.41 7.78
N ALA A 124 7.35 6.27 8.47
CA ALA A 124 7.69 6.22 9.89
C ALA A 124 9.08 6.82 10.18
N MET A 125 10.08 6.46 9.37
CA MET A 125 11.44 7.01 9.48
C MET A 125 11.45 8.53 9.31
N ASP A 126 10.67 9.05 8.37
CA ASP A 126 10.60 10.49 8.08
C ASP A 126 9.90 11.27 9.21
N ILE A 127 8.76 10.78 9.69
CA ILE A 127 7.99 11.44 10.77
C ILE A 127 8.77 11.42 12.10
N VAL A 128 9.39 10.28 12.45
CA VAL A 128 10.17 10.14 13.69
C VAL A 128 11.56 10.79 13.56
N ALA A 129 12.06 10.95 12.34
CA ALA A 129 13.25 11.70 11.96
C ALA A 129 14.53 11.25 12.69
N GLY A 130 15.25 12.17 13.32
CA GLY A 130 16.54 11.88 13.98
C GLY A 130 16.48 10.73 14.98
N SER A 131 15.37 10.59 15.72
CA SER A 131 15.20 9.49 16.67
C SER A 131 15.07 8.12 15.98
N ALA A 132 14.65 8.08 14.72
CA ALA A 132 14.49 6.85 13.95
C ALA A 132 15.82 6.29 13.44
N ILE A 133 16.87 7.12 13.33
CA ILE A 133 18.22 6.68 12.93
C ILE A 133 19.13 6.39 14.13
N CYS A 134 18.78 6.87 15.32
CA CYS A 134 19.52 6.59 16.54
C CYS A 134 19.22 5.16 17.01
N MET A 135 20.15 4.23 16.80
CA MET A 135 19.98 2.85 17.26
C MET A 135 19.88 2.80 18.80
N GLY A 136 19.11 1.86 19.35
CA GLY A 136 18.97 1.72 20.80
C GLY A 136 17.68 1.01 21.21
N GLN A 137 17.48 0.87 22.52
CA GLN A 137 16.27 0.29 23.11
C GLN A 137 15.04 1.22 23.03
N GLN A 138 15.25 2.50 22.73
CA GLN A 138 14.18 3.48 22.53
C GLN A 138 13.65 3.52 21.09
N ASN A 139 14.42 2.99 20.12
CA ASN A 139 14.10 3.08 18.70
C ASN A 139 13.26 1.90 18.21
N PHE A 140 11.97 2.18 18.03
CA PHE A 140 10.99 1.20 17.54
C PHE A 140 10.85 1.15 16.01
N VAL A 141 11.56 2.01 15.26
CA VAL A 141 11.42 2.14 13.79
C VAL A 141 12.56 1.44 13.04
N ALA A 142 13.80 1.61 13.50
CA ALA A 142 14.99 1.11 12.82
C ALA A 142 14.99 -0.41 12.55
N PRO A 143 14.54 -1.29 13.47
CA PRO A 143 14.49 -2.73 13.18
C PRO A 143 13.63 -3.07 11.96
N ALA A 144 12.46 -2.42 11.84
CA ALA A 144 11.58 -2.59 10.69
C ALA A 144 12.24 -2.08 9.39
N TYR A 145 12.92 -0.92 9.46
CA TYR A 145 13.70 -0.39 8.33
C TYR A 145 14.77 -1.34 7.83
N LEU A 146 15.60 -1.88 8.74
CA LEU A 146 16.67 -2.84 8.39
C LEU A 146 16.13 -4.15 7.79
N SER A 147 14.94 -4.57 8.22
CA SER A 147 14.31 -5.80 7.73
C SER A 147 13.59 -5.63 6.38
N SER A 148 13.14 -4.41 6.05
CA SER A 148 12.29 -4.14 4.87
C SER A 148 12.87 -4.60 3.52
N PRO A 149 14.20 -4.54 3.23
CA PRO A 149 14.74 -5.02 1.97
C PRO A 149 14.68 -6.55 1.81
N ILE A 150 14.59 -7.29 2.91
CA ILE A 150 14.53 -8.76 2.88
C ILE A 150 13.22 -9.19 2.23
N GLY A 151 12.08 -8.64 2.67
CA GLY A 151 10.76 -9.02 2.17
C GLY A 151 10.57 -8.82 0.66
N ILE A 152 11.20 -7.80 0.07
CA ILE A 152 11.11 -7.54 -1.37
C ILE A 152 12.07 -8.42 -2.21
N THR A 153 13.10 -9.01 -1.60
CA THR A 153 14.15 -9.78 -2.29
C THR A 153 13.97 -11.30 -2.19
N VAL A 154 13.64 -11.83 -1.02
CA VAL A 154 13.50 -13.29 -0.78
C VAL A 154 12.19 -13.84 -1.33
N GLU A 155 12.07 -15.18 -1.39
CA GLU A 155 10.88 -15.89 -1.89
C GLU A 155 10.49 -15.56 -3.36
N GLY A 156 11.46 -15.00 -4.09
CA GLY A 156 11.34 -14.46 -5.44
C GLY A 156 11.21 -12.94 -5.42
N SER A 157 12.15 -12.24 -6.05
CA SER A 157 12.16 -10.76 -6.13
C SER A 157 10.80 -10.18 -6.56
N ASN A 158 10.41 -9.05 -5.98
CA ASN A 158 9.20 -8.32 -6.37
C ASN A 158 9.16 -8.01 -7.87
N THR A 159 10.31 -7.68 -8.47
CA THR A 159 10.42 -7.43 -9.92
C THR A 159 9.96 -8.63 -10.75
N MET A 160 10.42 -9.83 -10.39
CA MET A 160 10.06 -11.07 -11.10
C MET A 160 8.64 -11.51 -10.77
N THR A 161 8.22 -11.35 -9.51
CA THR A 161 6.86 -11.68 -9.06
C THR A 161 5.83 -10.86 -9.85
N ARG A 162 6.07 -9.54 -9.99
CA ARG A 162 5.24 -8.62 -10.76
C ARG A 162 5.22 -8.96 -12.24
N SER A 163 6.38 -9.07 -12.89
CA SER A 163 6.45 -9.18 -14.35
C SER A 163 6.16 -10.58 -14.88
N LEU A 164 6.44 -11.65 -14.14
CA LEU A 164 6.36 -13.02 -14.64
C LEU A 164 5.30 -13.88 -13.95
N LEU A 165 5.06 -13.68 -12.65
CA LEU A 165 4.25 -14.59 -11.87
C LEU A 165 2.78 -14.15 -11.80
N ILE A 166 2.51 -12.91 -11.37
CA ILE A 166 1.14 -12.41 -11.16
C ILE A 166 0.31 -12.50 -12.45
N PHE A 167 0.76 -11.88 -13.54
CA PHE A 167 0.03 -11.96 -14.80
C PHE A 167 0.42 -13.16 -15.66
N GLY A 168 1.72 -13.45 -15.79
CA GLY A 168 2.20 -14.52 -16.68
C GLY A 168 1.68 -15.91 -16.31
N GLN A 169 1.70 -16.29 -15.03
CA GLN A 169 1.04 -17.52 -14.59
C GLN A 169 -0.46 -17.31 -14.34
N GLY A 170 -0.87 -16.11 -13.93
CA GLY A 170 -2.26 -15.81 -13.63
C GLY A 170 -3.20 -15.92 -14.82
N ILE A 171 -2.80 -15.46 -16.00
CA ILE A 171 -3.64 -15.57 -17.20
C ILE A 171 -3.88 -17.03 -17.59
N VAL A 172 -2.93 -17.94 -17.33
CA VAL A 172 -3.10 -19.36 -17.63
C VAL A 172 -3.92 -20.06 -16.56
N ARG A 173 -3.60 -19.85 -15.28
CA ARG A 173 -4.18 -20.62 -14.16
C ARG A 173 -5.52 -20.09 -13.68
N SER A 174 -5.75 -18.78 -13.77
CA SER A 174 -6.98 -18.14 -13.29
C SER A 174 -8.03 -17.92 -14.38
N HIS A 175 -7.66 -18.04 -15.67
CA HIS A 175 -8.63 -17.90 -16.75
C HIS A 175 -9.50 -19.16 -16.89
N PRO A 176 -10.85 -19.04 -16.90
CA PRO A 176 -11.76 -20.20 -16.87
C PRO A 176 -11.54 -21.24 -17.97
N HIS A 177 -11.07 -20.81 -19.14
CA HIS A 177 -10.94 -21.67 -20.33
C HIS A 177 -9.49 -21.93 -20.76
N LEU A 178 -8.49 -21.20 -20.26
CA LEU A 178 -7.16 -21.20 -20.89
C LEU A 178 -6.34 -22.44 -20.54
N LEU A 179 -6.31 -22.83 -19.26
CA LEU A 179 -5.64 -24.06 -18.83
C LEU A 179 -6.30 -25.33 -19.44
N PRO A 180 -7.64 -25.48 -19.44
CA PRO A 180 -8.30 -26.56 -20.19
C PRO A 180 -7.96 -26.57 -21.68
N LEU A 181 -7.85 -25.39 -22.30
CA LEU A 181 -7.49 -25.27 -23.71
C LEU A 181 -6.06 -25.77 -23.97
N VAL A 182 -5.10 -25.41 -23.11
CA VAL A 182 -3.72 -25.91 -23.20
C VAL A 182 -3.67 -27.43 -23.05
N ARG A 183 -4.41 -28.00 -22.09
CA ARG A 183 -4.49 -29.47 -21.93
C ARG A 183 -5.12 -30.17 -23.13
N ALA A 184 -6.12 -29.56 -23.77
CA ALA A 184 -6.72 -30.10 -24.99
C ALA A 184 -5.72 -30.12 -26.16
N ILE A 185 -4.84 -29.11 -26.25
CA ILE A 185 -3.74 -29.08 -27.24
C ILE A 185 -2.72 -30.18 -26.93
N GLU A 186 -2.32 -30.35 -25.67
CA GLU A 186 -1.38 -31.40 -25.25
C GLU A 186 -1.92 -32.81 -25.53
N ALA A 187 -3.23 -33.00 -25.44
CA ALA A 187 -3.92 -34.27 -25.73
C ALA A 187 -4.28 -34.47 -27.22
N ASP A 188 -3.96 -33.51 -28.10
CA ASP A 188 -4.39 -33.47 -29.52
C ASP A 188 -5.93 -33.62 -29.72
N ASP A 189 -6.73 -33.16 -28.74
CA ASP A 189 -8.20 -33.20 -28.82
C ASP A 189 -8.74 -31.94 -29.53
N ARG A 190 -8.93 -32.09 -30.85
CA ARG A 190 -9.47 -31.03 -31.70
C ARG A 190 -10.92 -30.65 -31.35
N GLY A 191 -11.72 -31.59 -30.86
CA GLY A 191 -13.13 -31.37 -30.54
C GLY A 191 -13.28 -30.47 -29.32
N GLU A 192 -12.57 -30.80 -28.26
CA GLU A 192 -12.54 -30.03 -27.01
C GLU A 192 -11.90 -28.66 -27.22
N PHE A 193 -10.80 -28.58 -27.99
CA PHE A 193 -10.18 -27.32 -28.37
C PHE A 193 -11.16 -26.36 -29.07
N ALA A 194 -11.88 -26.84 -30.08
CA ALA A 194 -12.85 -26.03 -30.81
C ALA A 194 -14.03 -25.59 -29.92
N ARG A 195 -14.47 -26.45 -29.00
CA ARG A 195 -15.53 -26.13 -28.04
C ARG A 195 -15.12 -25.03 -27.07
N LEU A 196 -13.95 -25.16 -26.45
CA LEU A 196 -13.42 -24.18 -25.49
C LEU A 196 -13.13 -22.83 -26.16
N THR A 197 -12.55 -22.85 -27.36
CA THR A 197 -12.29 -21.62 -28.14
C THR A 197 -13.58 -20.88 -28.46
N ARG A 198 -14.61 -21.59 -28.97
CA ARG A 198 -15.92 -20.98 -29.24
C ARG A 198 -16.54 -20.39 -27.99
N ARG A 199 -16.43 -21.07 -26.84
CA ARG A 199 -16.94 -20.58 -25.56
C ARG A 199 -16.22 -19.31 -25.11
N MET A 200 -14.90 -19.29 -25.19
CA MET A 200 -14.09 -18.11 -24.88
C MET A 200 -14.48 -16.92 -25.76
N VAL A 201 -14.63 -17.12 -27.08
CA VAL A 201 -15.08 -16.06 -28.00
C VAL A 201 -16.48 -15.57 -27.66
N TYR A 202 -17.43 -16.48 -27.40
CA TYR A 202 -18.80 -16.14 -27.03
C TYR A 202 -18.87 -15.32 -25.74
N GLU A 203 -18.12 -15.70 -24.70
CA GLU A 203 -18.09 -14.97 -23.43
C GLU A 203 -17.47 -13.58 -23.57
N ASN A 204 -16.41 -13.43 -24.38
CA ASN A 204 -15.83 -12.12 -24.70
C ASN A 204 -16.81 -11.23 -25.46
N LEU A 205 -17.51 -11.77 -26.47
CA LEU A 205 -18.55 -11.03 -27.19
C LEU A 205 -19.69 -10.62 -26.26
N ARG A 206 -20.14 -11.52 -25.38
CA ARG A 206 -21.17 -11.23 -24.37
C ARG A 206 -20.74 -10.11 -23.43
N LEU A 207 -19.49 -10.13 -22.94
CA LEU A 207 -18.93 -9.08 -22.08
C LEU A 207 -18.80 -7.74 -22.80
N LEU A 208 -18.44 -7.76 -24.09
CA LEU A 208 -18.34 -6.57 -24.94
C LEU A 208 -19.72 -5.95 -25.23
N CYS A 209 -20.74 -6.79 -25.47
CA CYS A 209 -22.11 -6.35 -25.75
C CYS A 209 -22.87 -5.90 -24.50
N ARG A 210 -22.43 -6.26 -23.29
CA ARG A 210 -23.07 -5.84 -22.04
C ARG A 210 -23.09 -4.30 -21.96
N PRO A 211 -24.26 -3.67 -21.72
CA PRO A 211 -24.33 -2.23 -21.54
C PRO A 211 -23.50 -1.79 -20.34
N THR A 212 -22.91 -0.61 -20.44
CA THR A 212 -22.16 0.03 -19.36
C THR A 212 -23.08 1.12 -18.80
N PHE A 213 -23.48 0.96 -17.55
CA PHE A 213 -24.29 1.95 -16.85
C PHE A 213 -23.37 2.89 -16.07
N LEU A 214 -23.73 4.17 -15.97
CA LEU A 214 -22.94 5.15 -15.24
C LEU A 214 -22.92 4.87 -13.73
N ASP A 215 -23.98 4.24 -13.21
CA ASP A 215 -24.12 3.84 -11.80
C ASP A 215 -23.36 2.54 -11.45
N GLU A 216 -22.72 1.88 -12.43
CA GLU A 216 -21.93 0.67 -12.19
C GLU A 216 -20.65 1.03 -11.43
N ASP A 217 -20.33 0.25 -10.39
CA ASP A 217 -19.08 0.36 -9.62
C ASP A 217 -17.87 0.49 -10.56
N LEU A 218 -17.07 1.53 -10.33
CA LEU A 218 -15.94 1.85 -11.20
C LEU A 218 -14.90 0.72 -11.20
N GLY A 219 -14.68 0.06 -10.06
CA GLY A 219 -13.81 -1.12 -9.97
C GLY A 219 -14.28 -2.25 -10.90
N MET A 220 -15.58 -2.52 -10.96
CA MET A 220 -16.14 -3.53 -11.86
C MET A 220 -16.00 -3.16 -13.34
N ARG A 221 -16.09 -1.87 -13.67
CA ARG A 221 -15.84 -1.38 -15.03
C ARG A 221 -14.39 -1.61 -15.45
N TYR A 222 -13.43 -1.40 -14.56
CA TYR A 222 -12.04 -1.77 -14.81
C TYR A 222 -11.82 -3.28 -14.89
N ALA A 223 -12.50 -4.09 -14.08
CA ALA A 223 -12.43 -5.54 -14.17
C ALA A 223 -12.89 -6.06 -15.55
N ARG A 224 -13.94 -5.44 -16.11
CA ARG A 224 -14.40 -5.72 -17.48
C ARG A 224 -13.37 -5.30 -18.52
N PHE A 225 -12.76 -4.12 -18.38
CA PHE A 225 -11.66 -3.70 -19.24
C PHE A 225 -10.50 -4.69 -19.20
N PHE A 226 -10.03 -5.03 -17.99
CA PHE A 226 -8.94 -5.98 -17.77
C PHE A 226 -9.22 -7.33 -18.44
N SER A 227 -10.43 -7.88 -18.25
CA SER A 227 -10.81 -9.17 -18.84
C SER A 227 -10.77 -9.16 -20.37
N LEU A 228 -11.38 -8.14 -21.00
CA LEU A 228 -11.39 -8.01 -22.47
C LEU A 228 -9.99 -7.71 -23.03
N SER A 229 -9.24 -6.84 -22.34
CA SER A 229 -7.89 -6.41 -22.69
C SER A 229 -6.91 -7.58 -22.62
N ALA A 230 -6.90 -8.32 -21.52
CA ALA A 230 -6.03 -9.49 -21.34
C ALA A 230 -6.31 -10.58 -22.38
N ASN A 231 -7.59 -10.84 -22.68
CA ASN A 231 -7.98 -11.80 -23.72
C ASN A 231 -7.58 -11.33 -25.12
N ALA A 232 -7.75 -10.05 -25.44
CA ALA A 232 -7.26 -9.49 -26.70
C ALA A 232 -5.72 -9.60 -26.81
N SER A 233 -5.00 -9.44 -25.71
CA SER A 233 -3.54 -9.59 -25.67
C SER A 233 -3.06 -11.03 -25.89
N LEU A 234 -3.91 -12.05 -25.71
CA LEU A 234 -3.56 -13.44 -26.07
C LEU A 234 -3.24 -13.59 -27.57
N LEU A 235 -3.74 -12.68 -28.42
CA LEU A 235 -3.44 -12.65 -29.87
C LEU A 235 -1.96 -12.36 -30.16
N LEU A 236 -1.21 -11.78 -29.20
CA LEU A 236 0.24 -11.59 -29.33
C LEU A 236 1.02 -12.93 -29.23
N GLY A 237 0.37 -14.01 -28.79
CA GLY A 237 0.97 -15.33 -28.64
C GLY A 237 2.21 -15.30 -27.76
N LYS A 238 3.32 -15.85 -28.27
CA LYS A 238 4.60 -15.95 -27.53
C LYS A 238 5.18 -14.60 -27.12
N GLU A 239 4.84 -13.51 -27.82
CA GLU A 239 5.38 -12.18 -27.51
C GLU A 239 4.82 -11.63 -26.19
N LEU A 240 3.62 -12.06 -25.78
CA LEU A 240 3.04 -11.66 -24.50
C LEU A 240 3.92 -12.07 -23.33
N LYS A 241 4.50 -13.28 -23.38
CA LYS A 241 5.41 -13.80 -22.35
C LYS A 241 6.76 -13.08 -22.35
N ARG A 242 7.20 -12.56 -23.51
CA ARG A 242 8.47 -11.81 -23.64
C ARG A 242 8.32 -10.34 -23.23
N ASN A 243 7.13 -9.77 -23.37
CA ASN A 243 6.86 -8.36 -23.10
C ASN A 243 6.61 -8.11 -21.60
N GLU A 244 7.68 -8.18 -20.80
CA GLU A 244 7.63 -8.02 -19.35
C GLU A 244 7.04 -6.68 -18.89
N PHE A 245 7.27 -5.58 -19.63
CA PHE A 245 6.65 -4.28 -19.34
C PHE A 245 5.12 -4.35 -19.40
N LEU A 246 4.58 -5.01 -20.43
CA LEU A 246 3.14 -5.15 -20.61
C LEU A 246 2.54 -6.09 -19.55
N SER A 247 3.20 -7.23 -19.32
CA SER A 247 2.81 -8.18 -18.27
C SER A 247 2.79 -7.53 -16.89
N GLY A 248 3.80 -6.74 -16.56
CA GLY A 248 3.87 -6.00 -15.29
C GLY A 248 2.73 -4.99 -15.12
N ARG A 249 2.32 -4.29 -16.18
CA ARG A 249 1.17 -3.36 -16.11
C ARG A 249 -0.15 -4.09 -15.92
N TYR A 250 -0.34 -5.25 -16.55
CA TYR A 250 -1.49 -6.09 -16.26
C TYR A 250 -1.48 -6.62 -14.83
N ALA A 251 -0.30 -6.97 -14.30
CA ALA A 251 -0.16 -7.35 -12.90
C ALA A 251 -0.54 -6.21 -11.95
N ASP A 252 -0.23 -4.95 -12.29
CA ASP A 252 -0.63 -3.79 -11.48
C ASP A 252 -2.15 -3.59 -11.48
N VAL A 253 -2.80 -3.72 -12.63
CA VAL A 253 -4.28 -3.65 -12.72
C VAL A 253 -4.91 -4.76 -11.88
N LEU A 254 -4.45 -6.01 -12.03
CA LEU A 254 -4.97 -7.14 -11.27
C LEU A 254 -4.74 -6.98 -9.76
N THR A 255 -3.57 -6.52 -9.37
CA THR A 255 -3.23 -6.26 -7.97
C THR A 255 -4.14 -5.19 -7.37
N ALA A 256 -4.32 -4.06 -8.07
CA ALA A 256 -5.20 -2.98 -7.62
C ALA A 256 -6.67 -3.44 -7.54
N LEU A 257 -7.15 -4.23 -8.51
CA LEU A 257 -8.49 -4.83 -8.47
C LEU A 257 -8.70 -5.71 -7.23
N VAL A 258 -7.76 -6.64 -6.97
CA VAL A 258 -7.84 -7.54 -5.81
C VAL A 258 -7.76 -6.74 -4.51
N ALA A 259 -6.87 -5.74 -4.42
CA ALA A 259 -6.75 -4.87 -3.27
C ALA A 259 -8.03 -4.07 -3.01
N THR A 260 -8.62 -3.42 -4.01
CA THR A 260 -9.90 -2.70 -3.88
C THR A 260 -11.01 -3.62 -3.34
N ARG A 261 -11.15 -4.83 -3.90
CA ARG A 261 -12.15 -5.80 -3.43
C ARG A 261 -11.86 -6.31 -2.02
N ALA A 262 -10.60 -6.54 -1.68
CA ALA A 262 -10.19 -6.93 -0.33
C ALA A 262 -10.52 -5.83 0.69
N ILE A 263 -10.22 -4.56 0.37
CA ILE A 263 -10.53 -3.41 1.23
C ILE A 263 -12.04 -3.28 1.45
N GLU A 264 -12.86 -3.35 0.39
CA GLU A 264 -14.32 -3.27 0.51
C GLU A 264 -14.90 -4.40 1.37
N TRP A 265 -14.41 -5.62 1.15
CA TRP A 265 -14.80 -6.80 1.93
C TRP A 265 -14.39 -6.68 3.40
N HIS A 266 -13.15 -6.26 3.68
CA HIS A 266 -12.65 -6.12 5.04
C HIS A 266 -13.34 -4.98 5.78
N ALA A 267 -13.46 -3.81 5.15
CA ALA A 267 -14.19 -2.67 5.71
C ALA A 267 -15.66 -2.99 6.00
N SER A 268 -16.29 -3.85 5.18
CA SER A 268 -17.62 -4.37 5.48
C SER A 268 -17.68 -5.21 6.74
N ARG A 269 -16.66 -6.05 7.00
CA ARG A 269 -16.63 -6.95 8.15
C ARG A 269 -16.32 -6.21 9.45
N GLU A 270 -15.45 -5.22 9.38
CA GLU A 270 -15.06 -4.38 10.51
C GLU A 270 -16.04 -3.21 10.75
N ASN A 271 -17.08 -3.06 9.91
CA ASN A 271 -18.05 -1.96 9.97
C ASN A 271 -17.39 -0.56 9.83
N MET A 272 -16.40 -0.45 8.93
CA MET A 272 -15.58 0.74 8.71
C MET A 272 -15.73 1.32 7.30
N ARG A 273 -16.82 1.03 6.59
CA ARG A 273 -17.01 1.48 5.19
C ARG A 273 -16.96 3.00 5.03
N ASP A 274 -17.39 3.74 6.05
CA ASP A 274 -17.43 5.21 6.03
C ASP A 274 -16.13 5.87 6.53
N ALA A 275 -15.16 5.08 6.99
CA ALA A 275 -13.89 5.59 7.51
C ALA A 275 -13.10 6.31 6.41
N ALA A 276 -12.54 7.47 6.74
CA ALA A 276 -11.72 8.25 5.83
C ALA A 276 -10.48 7.49 5.38
N VAL A 277 -9.84 6.70 6.27
CA VAL A 277 -8.71 5.83 5.90
C VAL A 277 -9.09 4.82 4.81
N VAL A 278 -10.29 4.25 4.87
CA VAL A 278 -10.80 3.31 3.86
C VAL A 278 -11.05 4.03 2.54
N ARG A 279 -11.65 5.22 2.57
CA ARG A 279 -11.87 6.04 1.37
C ARG A 279 -10.55 6.39 0.68
N VAL A 280 -9.54 6.87 1.43
CA VAL A 280 -8.20 7.18 0.91
C VAL A 280 -7.57 5.94 0.26
N ALA A 281 -7.67 4.77 0.91
CA ALA A 281 -7.13 3.51 0.36
C ALA A 281 -7.83 3.08 -0.94
N LEU A 282 -9.15 3.18 -1.01
CA LEU A 282 -9.94 2.82 -2.19
C LEU A 282 -9.64 3.75 -3.37
N GLU A 283 -9.67 5.06 -3.15
CA GLU A 283 -9.38 6.05 -4.20
C GLU A 283 -7.96 5.93 -4.72
N GLY A 284 -6.98 5.73 -3.83
CA GLY A 284 -5.59 5.48 -4.21
C GLY A 284 -5.43 4.24 -5.11
N ASN A 285 -6.16 3.16 -4.83
CA ASN A 285 -6.14 1.96 -5.68
C ASN A 285 -6.85 2.17 -7.02
N LEU A 286 -7.98 2.90 -7.04
CA LEU A 286 -8.66 3.26 -8.29
C LEU A 286 -7.78 4.12 -9.20
N VAL A 287 -7.04 5.08 -8.64
CA VAL A 287 -6.06 5.91 -9.37
C VAL A 287 -4.94 5.05 -9.96
N ARG A 288 -4.32 4.18 -9.15
CA ARG A 288 -3.27 3.26 -9.65
C ARG A 288 -3.77 2.37 -10.78
N MET A 289 -4.99 1.84 -10.63
CA MET A 289 -5.61 1.02 -11.66
C MET A 289 -5.86 1.79 -12.95
N HIS A 290 -6.34 3.04 -12.85
CA HIS A 290 -6.53 3.92 -14.00
C HIS A 290 -5.22 4.18 -14.74
N GLU A 291 -4.16 4.54 -14.01
CA GLU A 291 -2.83 4.82 -14.56
C GLU A 291 -2.25 3.58 -15.26
N ALA A 292 -2.35 2.40 -14.62
CA ALA A 292 -1.90 1.14 -15.24
C ALA A 292 -2.71 0.78 -16.51
N CYS A 293 -4.02 1.05 -16.54
CA CYS A 293 -4.83 0.88 -17.75
C CYS A 293 -4.41 1.84 -18.86
N ALA A 294 -4.17 3.11 -18.53
CA ALA A 294 -3.69 4.11 -19.48
C ALA A 294 -2.33 3.71 -20.07
N ASP A 295 -1.42 3.20 -19.24
CA ASP A 295 -0.12 2.71 -19.65
C ASP A 295 -0.19 1.48 -20.55
N ILE A 296 -1.14 0.56 -20.30
CA ILE A 296 -1.44 -0.55 -21.23
C ILE A 296 -1.84 0.02 -22.58
N ILE A 297 -2.82 0.93 -22.62
CA ILE A 297 -3.34 1.50 -23.88
C ILE A 297 -2.24 2.23 -24.65
N ALA A 298 -1.41 3.02 -23.97
CA ALA A 298 -0.36 3.82 -24.59
C ALA A 298 0.74 2.98 -25.26
N ASN A 299 0.97 1.76 -24.78
CA ASN A 299 2.13 0.96 -25.15
C ASN A 299 1.77 -0.41 -25.74
N HIS A 300 0.49 -0.76 -25.83
CA HIS A 300 0.07 -2.01 -26.46
C HIS A 300 0.25 -1.91 -27.98
N PRO A 301 0.75 -2.95 -28.68
CA PRO A 301 0.86 -2.95 -30.15
C PRO A 301 -0.46 -2.61 -30.87
N HIS A 302 -1.58 -2.96 -30.25
CA HIS A 302 -2.94 -2.66 -30.72
C HIS A 302 -3.62 -1.54 -29.92
N ALA A 303 -2.92 -0.45 -29.60
CA ALA A 303 -3.40 0.66 -28.77
C ALA A 303 -4.83 1.15 -29.09
N ALA A 304 -5.19 1.26 -30.38
CA ALA A 304 -6.53 1.69 -30.80
C ALA A 304 -7.64 0.74 -30.34
N LEU A 305 -7.41 -0.58 -30.39
CA LEU A 305 -8.34 -1.59 -29.88
C LEU A 305 -8.53 -1.43 -28.37
N HIS A 306 -7.44 -1.33 -27.61
CA HIS A 306 -7.50 -1.19 -26.16
C HIS A 306 -8.16 0.14 -25.73
N ARG A 307 -7.94 1.22 -26.48
CA ARG A 307 -8.64 2.49 -26.28
C ARG A 307 -10.14 2.37 -26.50
N ALA A 308 -10.56 1.66 -27.55
CA ALA A 308 -11.98 1.40 -27.81
C ALA A 308 -12.61 0.53 -26.71
N LEU A 309 -11.90 -0.51 -26.24
CA LEU A 309 -12.33 -1.34 -25.11
C LEU A 309 -12.47 -0.52 -23.83
N PHE A 310 -11.49 0.35 -23.53
CA PHE A 310 -11.51 1.23 -22.37
C PHE A 310 -12.70 2.18 -22.41
N TRP A 311 -12.94 2.84 -23.54
CA TRP A 311 -14.08 3.73 -23.69
C TRP A 311 -15.41 2.97 -23.58
N LYS A 312 -15.50 1.76 -24.13
CA LYS A 312 -16.71 0.92 -24.03
C LYS A 312 -17.02 0.49 -22.59
N THR A 313 -16.00 0.24 -21.77
CA THR A 313 -16.14 -0.34 -20.41
C THR A 313 -16.05 0.72 -19.31
N VAL A 314 -14.96 1.47 -19.27
CA VAL A 314 -14.69 2.53 -18.29
C VAL A 314 -15.29 3.87 -18.70
N GLY A 315 -15.76 4.04 -19.94
CA GLY A 315 -16.49 5.24 -20.38
C GLY A 315 -15.67 6.53 -20.31
N GLY A 316 -14.35 6.45 -20.20
CA GLY A 316 -13.48 7.62 -19.98
C GLY A 316 -13.60 8.23 -18.58
N ALA A 317 -14.24 7.55 -17.62
CA ALA A 317 -14.29 8.01 -16.24
C ALA A 317 -12.87 8.05 -15.64
N SER A 318 -12.54 9.17 -14.99
CA SER A 318 -11.35 9.28 -14.16
C SER A 318 -11.76 9.06 -12.70
N PRO A 319 -10.99 8.29 -11.91
CA PRO A 319 -11.23 8.18 -10.48
C PRO A 319 -10.98 9.53 -9.80
N SER A 320 -11.66 9.76 -8.67
CA SER A 320 -11.29 10.82 -7.74
C SER A 320 -9.95 10.50 -7.09
N ARG A 321 -9.19 11.55 -6.78
CA ARG A 321 -8.05 11.47 -5.86
C ARG A 321 -8.53 11.85 -4.46
N PRO A 322 -7.93 11.31 -3.40
CA PRO A 322 -8.21 11.75 -2.03
C PRO A 322 -8.07 13.26 -1.91
N CYS A 323 -9.09 13.92 -1.39
CA CYS A 323 -9.02 15.36 -1.14
C CYS A 323 -8.30 15.64 0.18
N ASP A 324 -7.79 16.86 0.34
CA ASP A 324 -7.08 17.28 1.56
C ASP A 324 -7.94 17.11 2.82
N ALA A 325 -9.27 17.26 2.70
CA ALA A 325 -10.20 17.03 3.79
C ALA A 325 -10.30 15.55 4.19
N ASP A 326 -10.20 14.63 3.22
CA ASP A 326 -10.17 13.18 3.47
C ASP A 326 -8.87 12.78 4.14
N ILE A 327 -7.75 13.32 3.66
CA ILE A 327 -6.42 13.12 4.26
C ILE A 327 -6.42 13.60 5.72
N SER A 328 -6.92 14.81 5.97
CA SER A 328 -6.99 15.34 7.34
C SER A 328 -7.92 14.51 8.24
N SER A 329 -9.04 14.02 7.69
CA SER A 329 -9.97 13.14 8.43
C SER A 329 -9.35 11.79 8.75
N ALA A 330 -8.65 11.17 7.80
CA ALA A 330 -7.91 9.92 8.00
C ALA A 330 -6.82 10.07 9.07
N CYS A 331 -6.10 11.19 9.09
CA CYS A 331 -5.14 11.49 10.15
C CYS A 331 -5.83 11.58 11.53
N LYS A 332 -7.01 12.19 11.62
CA LYS A 332 -7.77 12.27 12.88
C LYS A 332 -8.19 10.89 13.39
N GLU A 333 -8.63 10.01 12.49
CA GLU A 333 -8.98 8.62 12.82
C GLU A 333 -7.77 7.83 13.37
N MET A 334 -6.56 8.07 12.83
CA MET A 334 -5.33 7.40 13.27
C MET A 334 -4.90 7.79 14.69
N ILE A 335 -5.10 9.05 15.08
CA ILE A 335 -4.69 9.58 16.40
C ILE A 335 -5.78 9.46 17.46
N ASP A 336 -7.03 9.16 17.08
CA ASP A 336 -8.14 9.06 18.02
C ASP A 336 -8.02 7.80 18.89
N PRO A 337 -7.80 7.93 20.21
CA PRO A 337 -7.69 6.79 21.12
C PRO A 337 -9.00 6.02 21.28
N SER A 338 -10.14 6.63 20.95
CA SER A 338 -11.48 6.02 21.03
C SER A 338 -11.97 5.44 19.69
N GLY A 339 -11.22 5.67 18.61
CA GLY A 339 -11.57 5.21 17.27
C GLY A 339 -11.40 3.70 17.09
N ALA A 340 -12.15 3.12 16.16
CA ALA A 340 -12.09 1.67 15.85
C ALA A 340 -10.78 1.25 15.14
N LEU A 341 -10.06 2.18 14.53
CA LEU A 341 -8.88 1.90 13.72
C LEU A 341 -7.68 1.44 14.56
N ARG A 342 -7.43 2.10 15.70
CA ARG A 342 -6.28 1.75 16.55
C ARG A 342 -6.40 0.35 17.15
N PRO A 343 -7.56 -0.09 17.71
CA PRO A 343 -7.78 -1.48 18.11
C PRO A 343 -7.62 -2.47 16.96
N LEU A 344 -8.10 -2.13 15.75
CA LEU A 344 -7.92 -2.98 14.56
C LEU A 344 -6.44 -3.19 14.24
N PHE A 345 -5.63 -2.12 14.32
CA PHE A 345 -4.18 -2.22 14.12
C PHE A 345 -3.46 -2.84 15.32
N ALA A 346 -4.05 -2.85 16.51
CA ALA A 346 -3.53 -3.58 17.66
C ALA A 346 -3.87 -5.09 17.64
N ARG A 347 -4.74 -5.53 16.71
CA ARG A 347 -5.12 -6.94 16.58
C ARG A 347 -4.04 -7.74 15.88
N ASP A 348 -3.77 -8.94 16.41
CA ASP A 348 -2.79 -9.92 15.88
C ASP A 348 -1.34 -9.41 15.86
N ILE A 349 -1.02 -8.42 16.70
CA ILE A 349 0.36 -7.99 17.00
C ILE A 349 0.69 -8.34 18.45
N ALA A 350 1.97 -8.64 18.73
CA ALA A 350 2.39 -8.91 20.11
C ALA A 350 2.20 -7.65 20.98
N ALA A 351 1.64 -7.78 22.18
CA ALA A 351 1.32 -6.63 23.04
C ALA A 351 2.58 -5.93 23.61
N ASP A 352 3.72 -6.60 23.55
CA ASP A 352 5.01 -6.23 24.15
C ASP A 352 6.11 -5.99 23.11
N VAL A 353 5.77 -5.69 21.84
CA VAL A 353 6.76 -5.59 20.75
C VAL A 353 7.93 -4.67 21.10
N HIS A 354 7.65 -3.56 21.78
CA HIS A 354 8.67 -2.58 22.13
C HIS A 354 8.28 -1.72 23.35
N PRO A 355 9.17 -1.49 24.33
CA PRO A 355 8.86 -0.70 25.52
C PRO A 355 8.36 0.71 25.20
N ASN A 356 8.97 1.38 24.21
CA ASN A 356 8.56 2.73 23.82
C ASN A 356 7.18 2.77 23.14
N VAL A 357 6.77 1.70 22.44
CA VAL A 357 5.42 1.60 21.85
C VAL A 357 4.38 1.46 22.96
N ALA A 358 4.65 0.64 23.97
CA ALA A 358 3.77 0.53 25.14
C ALA A 358 3.60 1.86 25.89
N ARG A 359 4.70 2.62 26.08
CA ARG A 359 4.65 3.96 26.69
C ARG A 359 3.81 4.94 25.87
N LEU A 360 3.92 4.89 24.53
CA LEU A 360 3.14 5.74 23.62
C LEU A 360 1.63 5.47 23.74
N GLU A 361 1.21 4.21 23.77
CA GLU A 361 -0.21 3.84 24.00
C GLU A 361 -0.68 4.28 25.39
N GLU A 362 0.14 4.05 26.43
CA GLU A 362 -0.18 4.46 27.79
C GLU A 362 -0.34 5.98 27.91
N TRP A 363 0.49 6.75 27.20
CA TRP A 363 0.43 8.21 27.17
C TRP A 363 -0.85 8.74 26.51
N LEU A 364 -1.39 8.03 25.51
CA LEU A 364 -2.64 8.41 24.85
C LEU A 364 -3.86 8.20 25.73
N HIS A 365 -3.88 7.12 26.53
CA HIS A 365 -5.03 6.76 27.37
C HIS A 365 -5.00 7.35 28.77
N THR A 366 -3.82 7.75 29.26
CA THR A 366 -3.69 8.32 30.61
C THR A 366 -4.26 9.74 30.68
N THR A 367 -5.14 9.98 31.65
CA THR A 367 -5.68 11.32 31.98
C THR A 367 -4.89 12.04 33.09
N ASP A 368 -4.01 11.34 33.81
CA ASP A 368 -3.12 11.91 34.84
C ASP A 368 -2.00 12.73 34.20
N GLU A 369 -2.02 14.05 34.41
CA GLU A 369 -1.05 14.99 33.86
C GLU A 369 0.39 14.74 34.35
N ALA A 370 0.57 14.35 35.61
CA ALA A 370 1.91 14.10 36.16
C ALA A 370 2.52 12.84 35.54
N LYS A 371 1.71 11.80 35.38
CA LYS A 371 2.12 10.59 34.68
C LYS A 371 2.38 10.86 33.19
N ARG A 372 1.54 11.67 32.54
CA ARG A 372 1.70 12.07 31.14
C ARG A 372 2.99 12.85 30.89
N ALA A 373 3.37 13.74 31.80
CA ALA A 373 4.65 14.47 31.73
C ALA A 373 5.86 13.54 31.88
N ARG A 374 5.82 12.59 32.82
CA ARG A 374 6.89 11.58 32.97
C ARG A 374 7.03 10.72 31.71
N LEU A 375 5.92 10.20 31.19
CA LEU A 375 5.91 9.38 29.97
C LEU A 375 6.41 10.18 28.77
N HIS A 376 6.00 11.44 28.62
CA HIS A 376 6.50 12.32 27.56
C HIS A 376 8.03 12.40 27.57
N ASP A 377 8.63 12.65 28.74
CA ASP A 377 10.09 12.74 28.86
C ASP A 377 10.78 11.40 28.61
N GLU A 378 10.18 10.28 29.01
CA GLU A 378 10.72 8.94 28.75
C GLU A 378 10.66 8.53 27.28
N ILE A 379 9.57 8.89 26.58
CA ILE A 379 9.35 8.57 25.16
C ILE A 379 10.33 9.33 24.27
N LEU A 380 10.60 10.59 24.61
CA LEU A 380 11.48 11.47 23.83
C LEU A 380 12.97 11.30 24.16
N ARG A 381 13.33 10.41 25.10
CA ARG A 381 14.73 10.07 25.34
C ARG A 381 15.32 9.39 24.11
N VAL A 382 16.47 9.88 23.70
CA VAL A 382 17.27 9.24 22.67
C VAL A 382 18.43 8.51 23.34
N ASP A 383 18.63 7.26 22.96
CA ASP A 383 19.78 6.49 23.39
C ASP A 383 21.02 7.01 22.66
N LEU A 384 22.00 7.50 23.42
CA LEU A 384 23.30 7.87 22.91
C LEU A 384 24.30 6.79 23.31
N PHE A 385 25.12 6.34 22.36
CA PHE A 385 26.26 5.49 22.66
C PHE A 385 27.48 6.34 22.91
N ARG A 386 28.20 6.06 24.00
CA ARG A 386 29.51 6.65 24.27
C ARG A 386 30.50 5.53 24.52
N GLU A 387 31.68 5.65 23.94
CA GLU A 387 32.77 4.72 24.22
C GLU A 387 33.30 5.00 25.62
N SER A 388 33.24 3.97 26.48
CA SER A 388 33.83 3.97 27.82
C SER A 388 35.35 4.00 27.71
N ALA A 389 36.04 4.42 28.78
CA ALA A 389 37.49 4.50 28.83
C ALA A 389 38.19 3.15 28.55
N ASP A 390 37.46 2.04 28.72
CA ASP A 390 37.91 0.67 28.49
C ASP A 390 37.63 0.15 27.06
N GLY A 391 37.16 1.01 26.14
CA GLY A 391 36.80 0.65 24.76
C GLY A 391 35.46 -0.09 24.62
N ARG A 392 34.63 -0.12 25.68
CA ARG A 392 33.27 -0.70 25.64
C ARG A 392 32.24 0.39 25.35
N LEU A 393 31.29 0.11 24.46
CA LEU A 393 30.18 1.03 24.19
C LEU A 393 29.20 1.00 25.37
N GLU A 394 29.08 2.13 26.08
CA GLU A 394 28.09 2.34 27.13
C GLU A 394 26.89 3.11 26.57
N GLN A 395 25.69 2.62 26.86
CA GLN A 395 24.42 3.22 26.42
C GLN A 395 23.94 4.20 27.50
N ARG A 396 23.74 5.47 27.15
CA ARG A 396 23.24 6.51 28.08
C ARG A 396 22.12 7.30 27.41
N SER A 397 20.98 7.46 28.09
CA SER A 397 19.85 8.24 27.58
C SER A 397 20.05 9.74 27.84
N SER A 398 19.95 10.60 26.82
CA SER A 398 19.97 12.07 26.98
C SER A 398 18.56 12.67 26.78
N PRO A 399 18.18 13.71 27.54
CA PRO A 399 17.07 14.58 27.15
C PRO A 399 17.42 15.32 25.85
N GLN A 400 16.49 15.40 24.90
CA GLN A 400 16.72 16.02 23.58
C GLN A 400 16.54 17.57 23.57
N ASN A 401 16.80 18.24 24.69
CA ASN A 401 16.70 19.70 24.77
C ASN A 401 18.04 20.36 24.46
N GLN A 402 18.36 20.55 23.17
CA GLN A 402 19.33 21.55 22.72
C GLN A 402 19.31 21.78 21.20
N ILE A 403 18.14 22.14 20.63
CA ILE A 403 18.10 22.88 19.35
C ILE A 403 17.00 23.94 19.45
N ASP A 404 17.24 24.97 20.27
CA ASP A 404 16.47 26.22 20.25
C ASP A 404 16.94 27.07 19.06
N VAL A 405 16.58 26.63 17.84
CA VAL A 405 16.66 27.47 16.62
C VAL A 405 15.27 28.06 16.29
N ALA A 406 14.25 27.69 17.08
CA ALA A 406 12.85 28.03 16.83
C ALA A 406 12.48 29.50 17.13
N ALA A 407 13.30 30.23 17.90
CA ALA A 407 12.95 31.59 18.33
C ALA A 407 13.05 32.64 17.20
N GLU A 408 13.93 32.45 16.22
CA GLU A 408 14.08 33.41 15.10
C GLU A 408 13.07 33.16 13.96
N HIS A 409 12.72 31.89 13.68
CA HIS A 409 11.78 31.55 12.61
C HIS A 409 10.30 31.77 12.96
N GLU A 410 9.94 32.00 14.22
CA GLU A 410 8.55 32.25 14.66
C GLU A 410 7.97 33.55 14.07
N LYS A 411 8.81 34.57 13.81
CA LYS A 411 8.37 35.83 13.19
C LYS A 411 8.04 35.67 11.71
N GLU A 412 8.80 34.85 11.00
CA GLU A 412 8.57 34.58 9.57
C GLU A 412 7.33 33.70 9.38
N TRP A 413 7.12 32.71 10.24
CA TRP A 413 5.99 31.77 10.12
C TRP A 413 4.63 32.40 10.48
N ARG A 414 4.58 33.27 11.50
CA ARG A 414 3.36 34.04 11.84
C ARG A 414 2.94 35.01 10.72
N HIS A 415 3.88 35.44 9.88
CA HIS A 415 3.57 36.26 8.72
C HIS A 415 2.96 35.45 7.57
N ALA A 416 3.35 34.18 7.42
CA ALA A 416 2.87 33.28 6.38
C ALA A 416 1.47 32.71 6.64
N GLN A 417 1.03 32.60 7.91
CA GLN A 417 -0.27 32.04 8.28
C GLN A 417 -1.41 33.05 8.43
N ARG A 418 -1.23 34.33 8.05
CA ARG A 418 -2.36 35.26 8.03
C ARG A 418 -3.35 34.79 6.96
N PRO A 419 -4.65 34.58 7.29
CA PRO A 419 -5.64 34.30 6.27
C PRO A 419 -5.61 35.45 5.27
N ALA A 420 -5.54 35.14 3.97
CA ALA A 420 -5.61 36.13 2.92
C ALA A 420 -6.87 36.98 3.15
N GLU A 421 -6.69 38.22 3.60
CA GLU A 421 -7.78 39.17 3.69
C GLU A 421 -8.42 39.27 2.31
N ARG A 422 -9.75 39.11 2.29
CA ARG A 422 -10.58 39.13 1.09
C ARG A 422 -10.10 40.23 0.14
N CYS A 423 -9.68 39.82 -1.05
CA CYS A 423 -9.53 40.73 -2.17
C CYS A 423 -10.93 41.19 -2.57
N ASP A 424 -11.40 42.26 -1.91
CA ASP A 424 -12.69 42.87 -2.19
C ASP A 424 -12.58 43.55 -3.56
N SER A 425 -13.20 42.93 -4.56
CA SER A 425 -13.25 43.41 -5.94
C SER A 425 -14.10 44.69 -6.00
N ARG A 426 -13.49 45.84 -5.71
CA ARG A 426 -14.06 47.14 -6.10
C ARG A 426 -13.59 47.48 -7.51
N VAL A 427 -14.51 47.24 -8.44
CA VAL A 427 -14.51 47.76 -9.81
C VAL A 427 -14.47 49.28 -9.75
N ASP A 428 -13.28 49.87 -9.91
CA ASP A 428 -13.12 51.31 -10.06
C ASP A 428 -13.25 51.69 -11.55
N LYS A 429 -14.49 51.91 -11.98
CA LYS A 429 -14.80 52.59 -13.24
C LYS A 429 -15.61 53.84 -12.92
N ARG A 430 -15.06 54.98 -13.33
CA ARG A 430 -15.65 56.33 -13.49
C ARG A 430 -15.32 57.32 -12.36
N LYS A 431 -14.41 58.24 -12.63
CA LYS A 431 -14.69 59.68 -12.90
C LYS A 431 -13.43 60.51 -12.63
N HIS A 432 -12.73 60.92 -13.69
CA HIS A 432 -12.08 62.24 -13.68
C HIS A 432 -12.25 62.90 -15.04
N ALA A 433 -13.25 63.78 -15.10
CA ALA A 433 -13.35 64.83 -16.10
C ALA A 433 -13.00 66.16 -15.42
N SER A 434 -12.13 66.90 -16.10
CA SER A 434 -11.97 68.36 -16.12
C SER A 434 -11.65 69.12 -14.82
N ALA A 435 -10.42 69.64 -14.74
CA ALA A 435 -10.18 71.06 -14.48
C ALA A 435 -8.92 71.47 -15.28
N GLY A 436 -9.10 72.38 -16.23
CA GLY A 436 -8.07 72.74 -17.20
C GLY A 436 -7.24 73.98 -16.84
N LYS A 437 -6.20 74.14 -17.66
CA LYS A 437 -5.48 75.37 -18.04
C LYS A 437 -4.58 76.04 -16.99
N ARG A 438 -3.27 76.07 -17.28
CA ARG A 438 -2.58 77.25 -17.86
C ARG A 438 -1.08 76.95 -18.11
N ALA A 439 -0.63 77.21 -19.34
CA ALA A 439 0.75 77.60 -19.68
C ALA A 439 0.95 79.10 -19.31
N PRO A 440 2.18 79.68 -19.25
CA PRO A 440 3.20 79.74 -20.33
C PRO A 440 4.63 79.47 -19.80
N GLU A 441 5.73 79.44 -20.53
CA GLU A 441 6.12 79.79 -21.92
C GLU A 441 7.28 78.88 -22.32
#